data_AF-A0A965PFF4-F1
#
_entry.id   AF-A0A965PFF4-F1
#
_cell.length_a   1.000
_cell.length_b   1.000
_cell.length_c   1.000
_cell.angle_alpha   90.00
_cell.angle_beta   90.00
_cell.angle_gamma   90.00
#
_symmetry.space_group_name_H-M   'P 1'
#
loop_
_entity.id
_entity.type
_entity.pdbx_description
1 polymer ?
#
loop_
_entity_poly.entity_id
_entity_poly.type
_entity_poly.pdbx_seq_one_letter_code
_entity_poly.pdbx_strand_id
1 'polypeptide(L)' 'MLLKLTNATKGRIGEGLILNTELIASFFENTNEDGTKVTVAYGMNGNSWEVSETIDEIMELVHV' A
#
# COMPACT_ATOMS: atom_id res chain seq x y z
N MET A 1 -0.22 -8.02 -12.27
CA MET A 1 1.13 -7.39 -12.25
C MET A 1 1.64 -7.37 -10.81
N LEU A 2 2.95 -7.52 -10.57
CA LEU A 2 3.53 -7.47 -9.22
C LEU A 2 4.15 -6.09 -8.95
N LEU A 3 3.80 -5.49 -7.82
CA LEU A 3 4.29 -4.20 -7.37
C LEU A 3 5.05 -4.37 -6.07
N LYS A 4 6.23 -3.77 -5.97
CA LYS A 4 7.01 -3.74 -4.73
C LYS A 4 6.86 -2.36 -4.09
N LEU A 5 6.35 -2.35 -2.87
CA LEU A 5 6.10 -1.17 -2.05
C LEU A 5 6.85 -1.28 -0.72
N THR A 6 6.78 -0.24 0.08
CA THR A 6 7.42 -0.14 1.39
C THR A 6 6.35 -0.26 2.46
N ASN A 7 6.49 -1.25 3.33
CA ASN A 7 5.52 -1.52 4.37
C ASN A 7 5.52 -0.38 5.42
N ALA A 8 4.33 0.13 5.75
CA ALA A 8 4.12 1.15 6.78
C ALA A 8 3.45 0.61 8.05
N THR A 9 3.08 -0.68 8.08
CA THR A 9 2.46 -1.31 9.25
C THR A 9 3.46 -1.46 10.39
N LYS A 10 3.02 -1.10 11.60
CA LYS A 10 3.81 -1.20 12.83
C LYS A 10 4.41 -2.60 13.02
N GLY A 11 5.71 -2.65 13.29
CA GLY A 11 6.47 -3.90 13.44
C GLY A 11 7.11 -4.44 12.15
N ARG A 12 6.76 -3.90 10.98
CA ARG A 12 7.39 -4.23 9.68
C ARG A 12 7.74 -2.99 8.85
N ILE A 13 7.82 -1.83 9.50
CA ILE A 13 8.06 -0.55 8.83
C ILE A 13 9.38 -0.60 8.06
N GLY A 14 9.35 -0.20 6.79
CA GLY A 14 10.51 -0.17 5.91
C GLY A 14 10.84 -1.51 5.21
N GLU A 15 10.13 -2.59 5.54
CA GLU A 15 10.27 -3.86 4.82
C GLU A 15 9.64 -3.79 3.43
N GLY A 16 10.22 -4.52 2.47
CA GLY A 16 9.64 -4.63 1.14
C GLY A 16 8.36 -5.47 1.15
N LEU A 17 7.28 -4.91 0.62
CA LEU A 17 5.98 -5.57 0.47
C LEU A 17 5.70 -5.80 -1.02
N ILE A 18 5.50 -7.05 -1.43
CA ILE A 18 5.14 -7.39 -2.80
C ILE A 18 3.63 -7.64 -2.87
N LEU A 19 2.93 -6.86 -3.68
CA LEU A 19 1.50 -6.98 -3.91
C LEU A 19 1.21 -7.38 -5.36
N ASN A 20 0.24 -8.27 -5.56
CA ASN A 20 -0.31 -8.51 -6.88
C ASN A 20 -1.46 -7.51 -7.13
N THR A 21 -1.27 -6.58 -8.06
CA THR A 21 -2.22 -5.50 -8.35
C THR A 21 -3.57 -6.02 -8.85
N GLU A 22 -3.62 -7.22 -9.43
CA GLU A 22 -4.86 -7.87 -9.86
C GLU A 22 -5.73 -8.31 -8.68
N LEU A 23 -5.15 -8.41 -7.48
CA LEU A 23 -5.85 -8.75 -6.25
C LEU A 23 -6.16 -7.51 -5.40
N ILE A 24 -5.77 -6.31 -5.86
CA ILE A 24 -6.04 -5.05 -5.17
C ILE A 24 -7.30 -4.42 -5.76
N ALA A 25 -8.27 -4.12 -4.89
CA ALA A 25 -9.51 -3.47 -5.25
C ALA A 25 -9.36 -1.95 -5.30
N SER A 26 -8.61 -1.36 -4.36
CA SER A 26 -8.40 0.09 -4.30
C SER A 26 -7.14 0.48 -3.52
N PHE A 27 -6.67 1.70 -3.80
CA PHE A 27 -5.68 2.42 -2.98
C PHE A 27 -6.34 3.70 -2.44
N PHE A 28 -6.11 4.02 -1.17
CA PHE A 28 -6.61 5.26 -0.55
C PHE A 28 -5.74 5.73 0.61
N GLU A 29 -5.78 7.02 0.92
CA GLU A 29 -5.04 7.58 2.06
C GLU A 29 -5.76 7.27 3.38
N ASN A 30 -4.97 6.99 4.41
CA ASN A 30 -5.44 6.84 5.78
C ASN A 30 -4.49 7.56 6.75
N THR A 31 -4.98 7.89 7.95
CA THR A 31 -4.15 8.29 9.08
C THR A 31 -4.17 7.16 10.09
N ASN A 32 -3.01 6.56 10.37
CA ASN A 32 -2.91 5.45 11.30
C ASN A 32 -3.08 5.91 12.76
N GLU A 33 -3.10 4.95 13.70
CA GLU A 33 -3.28 5.23 15.13
C GLU A 33 -2.22 6.17 15.72
N ASP A 34 -1.02 6.17 15.13
CA ASP A 34 0.11 7.01 15.53
C ASP A 34 0.06 8.41 14.85
N GLY A 35 -1.03 8.75 14.14
CA GLY A 35 -1.22 10.04 13.46
C GLY A 35 -0.41 10.21 12.18
N THR A 36 0.21 9.13 11.69
CA THR A 36 1.01 9.15 10.47
C THR A 36 0.13 8.92 9.26
N LYS A 37 0.28 9.75 8.23
CA LYS A 37 -0.38 9.53 6.94
C LYS A 37 0.28 8.35 6.23
N VAL A 38 -0.54 7.42 5.77
CA VAL A 38 -0.13 6.22 5.03
C VAL A 38 -1.10 6.00 3.87
N THR A 39 -0.67 5.24 2.86
CA THR A 39 -1.59 4.74 1.84
C THR A 39 -1.98 3.32 2.18
N VAL A 40 -3.24 2.96 1.98
CA VAL A 40 -3.76 1.62 2.20
C VAL A 40 -4.01 0.96 0.85
N ALA A 41 -3.40 -0.20 0.64
CA ALA A 41 -3.73 -1.12 -0.44
C ALA A 41 -4.81 -2.08 0.07
N TYR A 42 -6.02 -2.00 -0.46
CA TYR A 42 -7.15 -2.84 -0.05
C TYR A 42 -7.40 -3.95 -1.06
N GLY A 43 -7.28 -5.20 -0.62
CA GLY A 43 -7.44 -6.40 -1.43
C GLY A 43 -8.91 -6.80 -1.62
N MET A 44 -9.18 -7.46 -2.74
CA MET A 44 -10.52 -7.98 -3.07
C MET A 44 -11.06 -9.01 -2.05
N ASN A 45 -10.17 -9.61 -1.26
CA ASN A 45 -10.52 -10.59 -0.23
C ASN A 45 -10.76 -9.97 1.16
N GLY A 46 -10.74 -8.63 1.26
CA GLY A 46 -10.94 -7.91 2.52
C GLY A 46 -9.66 -7.68 3.34
N ASN A 47 -8.52 -8.17 2.87
CA ASN A 47 -7.22 -7.85 3.50
C ASN A 47 -6.80 -6.42 3.14
N SER A 48 -6.06 -5.78 4.02
CA SER A 48 -5.43 -4.49 3.77
C SER A 48 -3.96 -4.50 4.15
N TRP A 49 -3.19 -3.65 3.47
CA TRP A 49 -1.79 -3.39 3.80
C TRP A 49 -1.54 -1.90 3.80
N GLU A 50 -0.81 -1.41 4.79
CA GLU A 50 -0.38 -0.02 4.85
C GLU A 50 0.99 0.10 4.18
N VAL A 51 1.14 1.09 3.32
CA VAL A 51 2.36 1.37 2.57
C VAL A 51 2.78 2.82 2.73
N SER A 52 4.08 3.08 2.60
CA SER A 52 4.67 4.41 2.80
C SER A 52 4.58 5.29 1.55
N GLU A 53 4.42 4.68 0.37
CA GLU A 53 4.24 5.39 -0.89
C GLU A 53 2.92 6.16 -0.90
N THR A 54 2.92 7.31 -1.56
CA THR A 54 1.72 8.09 -1.88
C THR A 54 0.91 7.44 -2.99
N ILE A 55 -0.35 7.84 -3.14
CA ILE A 55 -1.19 7.36 -4.25
C ILE A 55 -0.55 7.70 -5.60
N ASP A 56 -0.01 8.92 -5.76
CA ASP A 56 0.59 9.35 -7.02
C ASP A 56 1.79 8.47 -7.41
N GLU A 57 2.68 8.19 -6.46
CA GLU A 57 3.81 7.27 -6.67
C GLU A 57 3.36 5.86 -7.06
N ILE A 58 2.31 5.34 -6.40
CA ILE A 58 1.75 4.02 -6.74
C ILE A 58 1.15 4.05 -8.15
N MET A 59 0.42 5.10 -8.51
CA MET A 59 -0.23 5.21 -9.82
C MET A 59 0.78 5.34 -10.95
N GLU A 60 1.90 6.04 -10.72
CA GLU A 60 3.04 6.06 -11.65
C GLU A 60 3.62 4.66 -11.86
N LEU A 61 3.79 3.87 -10.79
CA LEU A 61 4.28 2.48 -10.89
C LEU A 61 3.30 1.53 -11.60
N VAL A 62 2.00 1.81 -11.55
CA VAL A 62 0.96 0.98 -12.20
C VAL A 62 0.78 1.31 -13.68
N HIS A 63 1.08 2.53 -14.11
CA HIS A 63 0.86 3.00 -15.49
C HIS A 63 1.98 2.66 -16.49
N VAL A 64 3.05 1.98 -16.04
CA VAL A 64 4.17 1.54 -16.89
C VAL A 64 3.93 0.17 -17.51
#